data_AF-A0A5S3PQD4-F1
#
_entry.id   AF-A0A5S3PQD4-F1
#
_cell.length_a   1.000
_cell.length_b   1.000
_cell.length_c   1.000
_cell.angle_alpha   90.00
_cell.angle_beta   90.00
_cell.angle_gamma   90.00
#
_symmetry.space_group_name_H-M   'P 1'
#
loop_
_entity.id
_entity.type
_entity.pdbx_description
1 polymer ?
#
loop_
_entity_poly.entity_id
_entity_poly.type
_entity_poly.pdbx_seq_one_letter_code
_entity_poly.pdbx_strand_id
1 'polypeptide(L)'
;MKNKHLIDSEIQQFAFDESECEKDVVEHMSSCSLCKQRVEDYVLLSTSIKSIPDPALGFDLSKRVLMQLETSSKKKPLLDYFVYALITLSGLLVGFCVACFSLFCINWFKGNSTVSMAFIICIALSILMILINDIMKSHRRKMKMLKF
;
A
#
# COMPACT_ATOMS: atom_id res chain seq x y z
N MET A 1 24.39 15.98 -25.44
CA MET A 1 23.48 15.60 -26.54
C MET A 1 23.18 14.11 -26.44
N LYS A 2 21.99 13.73 -25.95
CA LYS A 2 21.52 12.34 -26.02
C LYS A 2 21.09 12.11 -27.48
N ASN A 3 21.84 11.33 -28.26
CA ASN A 3 21.52 10.98 -29.67
C ASN A 3 20.31 10.03 -29.81
N LYS A 4 19.40 10.03 -28.83
CA LYS A 4 18.24 9.14 -28.78
C LYS A 4 17.00 10.02 -28.72
N HIS A 5 16.08 9.79 -29.66
CA HIS A 5 14.76 10.43 -29.66
C HIS A 5 13.93 9.96 -28.46
N LEU A 6 12.98 10.80 -28.06
CA LEU A 6 11.99 10.46 -27.04
C LEU A 6 11.19 9.22 -27.45
N ILE A 7 10.75 8.45 -26.45
CA ILE A 7 9.83 7.35 -26.69
C ILE A 7 8.41 7.89 -26.90
N ASP A 8 7.57 7.11 -27.58
CA ASP A 8 6.25 7.56 -28.01
C ASP A 8 5.34 8.02 -26.86
N SER A 9 5.43 7.37 -25.69
CA SER A 9 4.69 7.77 -24.49
C SER A 9 5.08 9.16 -23.98
N GLU A 10 6.36 9.53 -24.05
CA GLU A 10 6.84 10.86 -23.65
C GLU A 10 6.37 11.94 -24.64
N ILE A 11 6.33 11.60 -25.93
CA ILE A 11 5.83 12.47 -26.99
C ILE A 11 4.32 12.71 -26.81
N GLN A 12 3.54 11.65 -26.54
CA GLN A 12 2.10 11.75 -26.27
C GLN A 12 1.81 12.54 -24.99
N GLN A 13 2.56 12.28 -23.92
CA GLN A 13 2.41 13.03 -22.67
C GLN A 13 2.68 14.52 -22.89
N PHE A 14 3.73 14.86 -23.65
CA PHE A 14 3.99 16.26 -24.01
C PHE A 14 2.88 16.87 -24.88
N ALA A 15 2.28 16.09 -25.79
CA ALA A 15 1.21 16.57 -26.67
C ALA A 15 -0.11 16.89 -25.92
N PHE A 16 -0.41 16.16 -24.85
CA PHE A 16 -1.71 16.27 -24.15
C PHE A 16 -1.64 16.89 -22.76
N ASP A 17 -0.53 16.74 -22.04
CA ASP A 17 -0.35 17.20 -20.65
C ASP A 17 1.09 17.71 -20.41
N GLU A 18 1.48 18.78 -21.11
CA GLU A 18 2.82 19.40 -21.03
C GLU A 18 3.24 19.74 -19.58
N SER A 19 2.30 20.11 -18.71
CA SER A 19 2.58 20.48 -17.31
C SER A 19 3.08 19.32 -16.45
N GLU A 20 2.83 18.07 -16.85
CA GLU A 20 3.26 16.87 -16.11
C GLU A 20 4.54 16.26 -16.69
N CYS A 21 5.14 16.85 -17.72
CA CYS A 21 6.36 16.35 -18.33
C CYS A 21 7.61 16.60 -17.49
N GLU A 22 8.55 15.65 -17.54
CA GLU A 22 9.88 15.83 -16.96
C GLU A 22 10.67 16.92 -17.71
N LYS A 23 11.54 17.64 -16.98
CA LYS A 23 12.33 18.75 -17.55
C LYS A 23 13.20 18.32 -18.73
N ASP A 24 13.75 17.10 -18.69
CA ASP A 24 14.55 16.51 -19.76
C ASP A 24 13.75 16.37 -21.08
N VAL A 25 12.45 16.07 -20.98
CA VAL A 25 11.55 15.92 -22.13
C VAL A 25 11.28 17.27 -22.78
N VAL A 26 10.99 18.29 -21.96
CA VAL A 26 10.76 19.68 -22.41
C VAL A 26 12.01 20.25 -23.09
N GLU A 27 13.19 20.02 -22.51
CA GLU A 27 14.47 20.46 -23.08
C GLU A 27 14.75 19.75 -24.41
N HIS A 28 14.50 18.43 -24.50
CA HIS A 28 14.65 17.71 -25.77
C HIS A 28 13.68 18.22 -26.84
N MET A 29 12.43 18.52 -26.47
CA MET A 29 11.42 19.02 -27.40
C MET A 29 11.78 20.39 -27.99
N SER A 30 12.50 21.22 -27.24
CA SER A 30 13.00 22.52 -27.73
C SER A 30 14.09 22.39 -28.80
N SER A 31 14.79 21.25 -28.86
CA SER A 31 15.98 21.05 -29.70
C SER A 31 15.80 20.01 -30.81
N CYS A 32 14.80 19.12 -30.73
CA CYS A 32 14.59 18.06 -31.70
C CYS A 32 13.38 18.31 -32.62
N SER A 33 13.63 18.66 -33.88
CA SER A 33 12.60 18.89 -34.89
C SER A 33 11.73 17.66 -35.19
N LEU A 34 12.32 16.47 -35.19
CA LEU A 34 11.60 15.21 -35.45
C LEU A 34 10.58 14.89 -34.35
N CYS A 35 10.93 15.09 -33.08
CA CYS A 35 10.00 14.87 -31.98
C CYS A 35 8.88 15.92 -32.00
N LYS A 36 9.22 17.18 -32.31
CA LYS A 36 8.25 18.26 -32.45
C LYS A 36 7.22 17.99 -33.55
N GLN A 37 7.67 17.50 -34.71
CA GLN A 37 6.76 17.11 -35.80
C GLN A 37 5.78 16.01 -35.37
N ARG A 38 6.24 15.00 -34.61
CA ARG A 38 5.34 13.96 -34.09
C ARG A 38 4.30 14.50 -33.10
N VAL A 39 4.67 15.46 -32.26
CA VAL A 39 3.71 16.16 -31.38
C VAL A 39 2.64 16.85 -32.22
N GLU A 40 3.05 17.58 -33.26
CA GLU A 40 2.11 18.26 -34.18
C GLU A 40 1.15 17.27 -34.85
N ASP A 41 1.64 16.10 -35.28
CA ASP A 41 0.81 15.03 -35.83
C ASP A 41 -0.23 14.51 -34.81
N TYR A 42 0.16 14.31 -33.55
CA TYR A 42 -0.76 13.91 -32.48
C TYR A 42 -1.82 14.97 -32.17
N VAL A 43 -1.42 16.24 -32.13
CA VAL A 43 -2.34 17.38 -31.92
C VAL A 43 -3.33 17.48 -33.07
N LEU A 44 -2.87 17.33 -34.32
CA LEU A 44 -3.73 17.33 -35.51
C LEU A 44 -4.74 16.17 -35.49
N LEU A 45 -4.28 14.97 -35.14
CA LEU A 45 -5.15 13.79 -35.02
C LEU A 45 -6.22 14.02 -33.94
N SER A 46 -5.83 14.52 -32.76
CA SER A 46 -6.76 14.77 -31.67
C SER A 46 -7.81 15.82 -32.03
N THR A 47 -7.42 16.85 -32.79
CA THR A 47 -8.32 17.90 -33.28
C THR A 47 -9.33 17.31 -34.29
N SER A 48 -8.86 16.40 -35.14
CA SER A 48 -9.70 15.69 -36.11
C SER A 48 -10.68 14.73 -35.44
N ILE A 49 -10.30 14.13 -34.30
CA ILE A 49 -11.20 13.28 -33.52
C ILE A 49 -12.25 14.15 -32.80
N LYS A 50 -11.83 15.29 -32.22
CA LYS A 50 -12.74 16.24 -31.54
C LYS A 50 -13.76 16.90 -32.48
N SER A 51 -13.49 16.95 -33.78
CA SER A 51 -14.44 17.48 -34.77
C SER A 51 -15.52 16.47 -35.17
N ILE A 52 -15.37 15.20 -34.79
CA ILE A 52 -16.43 14.21 -34.93
C ILE A 52 -17.56 14.58 -33.97
N PRO A 53 -18.82 14.65 -34.43
CA PRO A 53 -19.93 14.98 -33.55
C PRO A 53 -20.03 13.95 -32.43
N ASP A 54 -20.31 14.43 -31.22
CA ASP A 54 -20.50 13.57 -30.06
C ASP A 54 -21.55 12.48 -30.39
N PRO A 55 -21.27 11.21 -30.06
CA PRO A 55 -22.22 10.16 -30.31
C PRO A 55 -23.50 10.45 -29.52
N ALA A 56 -24.62 10.58 -30.23
CA ALA A 56 -25.94 10.67 -29.62
C ALA A 56 -26.26 9.31 -28.98
N LEU A 57 -25.85 9.14 -27.72
CA LEU A 57 -26.22 7.98 -26.94
C LEU A 57 -27.74 7.99 -26.79
N GLY A 58 -28.43 6.93 -27.25
CA GLY A 58 -29.88 6.78 -27.12
C GLY A 58 -30.37 6.58 -25.67
N PHE A 59 -29.52 6.84 -24.68
CA PHE A 59 -29.80 6.69 -23.27
C PHE A 59 -28.99 7.71 -22.45
N ASP A 60 -29.53 8.08 -21.29
CA ASP A 60 -28.86 8.97 -20.33
C ASP A 60 -27.71 8.22 -19.63
N LEU A 61 -26.49 8.42 -20.15
CA LEU A 61 -25.27 7.84 -19.58
C LEU A 61 -25.01 8.36 -18.16
N SER A 62 -25.24 9.64 -17.91
CA SER A 62 -25.03 10.28 -16.61
C SER A 62 -25.85 9.59 -15.52
N LYS A 63 -27.14 9.33 -15.79
CA LYS A 63 -28.01 8.62 -14.85
C LYS A 63 -27.53 7.19 -14.55
N ARG A 64 -27.05 6.46 -15.57
CA ARG A 64 -26.54 5.10 -15.39
C ARG A 64 -25.23 5.07 -14.59
N VAL A 65 -24.32 6.00 -14.85
CA VAL A 65 -23.03 6.09 -14.14
C VAL A 65 -23.25 6.51 -12.68
N LEU A 66 -24.12 7.50 -12.42
CA LEU A 66 -24.43 7.95 -11.06
C LEU A 66 -25.06 6.84 -10.22
N MET A 67 -25.96 6.04 -10.79
CA MET A 67 -26.52 4.86 -10.11
C MET A 67 -25.45 3.83 -9.72
N GLN A 68 -24.39 3.70 -10.52
CA GLN A 68 -23.30 2.76 -10.23
C GLN A 68 -22.37 3.30 -9.14
N LEU A 69 -22.16 4.61 -9.07
CA LEU A 69 -21.30 5.27 -8.06
C LEU A 69 -21.91 5.22 -6.64
N GLU A 70 -23.23 5.42 -6.51
CA GLU A 70 -23.90 5.46 -5.20
C GLU A 70 -23.88 4.12 -4.44
N THR A 71 -23.64 3.00 -5.14
CA THR A 71 -23.59 1.67 -4.50
C THR A 71 -22.29 1.38 -3.74
N SER A 72 -21.26 2.23 -3.86
CA SER A 72 -19.96 2.02 -3.19
C SER A 72 -19.93 2.45 -1.72
N SER A 73 -20.84 3.33 -1.26
CA SER A 73 -20.65 4.09 0.00
C SER A 73 -21.65 3.79 1.14
N LYS A 74 -22.23 2.59 1.20
CA LYS A 74 -23.05 2.20 2.37
C LYS A 74 -22.65 0.84 2.92
N LYS A 75 -21.38 0.70 3.33
CA LYS A 75 -21.01 -0.37 4.26
C LYS A 75 -21.66 -0.08 5.61
N LYS A 76 -22.33 -1.11 6.13
CA LYS A 76 -23.36 -1.02 7.16
C LYS A 76 -22.73 -0.66 8.52
N PRO A 77 -23.12 0.47 9.15
CA PRO A 77 -22.54 0.92 10.43
C PRO A 77 -22.76 -0.07 11.60
N LEU A 78 -23.74 -0.98 11.45
CA LEU A 78 -24.03 -2.02 12.43
C LEU A 78 -22.91 -3.05 12.57
N LEU A 79 -22.18 -3.35 11.48
CA LEU A 79 -21.12 -4.35 11.51
C LEU A 79 -19.86 -3.78 12.20
N ASP A 80 -19.57 -2.51 11.96
CA ASP A 80 -18.48 -1.81 12.65
C ASP A 80 -18.77 -1.67 14.14
N TYR A 81 -20.00 -1.29 14.53
CA TYR A 81 -20.38 -1.20 15.93
C TYR A 81 -20.29 -2.55 16.66
N PHE A 82 -20.67 -3.65 15.98
CA PHE A 82 -20.54 -4.99 16.53
C PHE A 82 -19.07 -5.39 16.76
N VAL A 83 -18.18 -5.06 15.83
CA VAL A 83 -16.74 -5.32 15.98
C VAL A 83 -16.17 -4.52 17.15
N TYR A 84 -16.52 -3.23 17.28
CA TYR A 84 -16.10 -2.42 18.44
C TYR A 84 -16.66 -2.95 19.77
N ALA A 85 -17.90 -3.41 19.80
CA ALA A 85 -18.49 -4.04 20.98
C ALA A 85 -17.75 -5.34 21.36
N LEU A 86 -17.33 -6.13 20.39
CA LEU A 86 -16.60 -7.38 20.63
C LEU A 86 -15.18 -7.10 21.17
N ILE A 87 -14.48 -6.13 20.60
CA ILE A 87 -13.15 -5.71 21.08
C ILE A 87 -13.24 -5.19 22.52
N THR A 88 -14.18 -4.29 22.80
CA THR A 88 -14.36 -3.72 24.15
C THR A 88 -14.75 -4.78 25.17
N LEU A 89 -15.66 -5.69 24.82
CA LEU A 89 -16.02 -6.83 25.67
C LEU A 89 -14.82 -7.73 25.94
N SER A 90 -14.00 -8.05 24.93
CA SER A 90 -12.82 -8.89 25.12
C SER A 90 -11.79 -8.24 26.05
N GLY A 91 -11.56 -6.94 25.91
CA GLY A 91 -10.65 -6.19 26.78
C GLY A 91 -11.15 -6.15 28.24
N LEU A 92 -12.45 -5.95 28.44
CA LEU A 92 -13.07 -5.98 29.77
C LEU A 92 -12.92 -7.36 30.42
N LEU A 93 -13.14 -8.42 29.66
CA LEU A 93 -13.06 -9.80 30.15
C LEU A 93 -11.62 -10.18 30.53
N VAL A 94 -10.63 -9.82 29.70
CA VAL A 94 -9.21 -10.00 30.00
C VAL A 94 -8.82 -9.17 31.23
N GLY A 95 -9.21 -7.91 31.29
CA GLY A 95 -8.92 -7.03 32.43
C GLY A 95 -9.51 -7.55 33.74
N PHE A 96 -10.75 -8.06 33.69
CA PHE A 96 -11.43 -8.68 34.83
C PHE A 96 -10.74 -9.96 35.28
N CYS A 97 -10.39 -10.86 34.34
CA CYS A 97 -9.62 -12.06 34.65
C CYS A 97 -8.28 -11.72 35.30
N VAL A 98 -7.54 -10.74 34.76
CA VAL A 98 -6.26 -10.31 35.36
C VAL A 98 -6.49 -9.73 36.76
N ALA A 99 -7.50 -8.89 36.97
CA ALA A 99 -7.79 -8.31 38.28
C ALA A 99 -8.13 -9.40 39.31
N CYS A 100 -9.04 -10.31 39.00
CA CYS A 100 -9.45 -11.40 39.91
C CYS A 100 -8.33 -12.40 40.17
N PHE A 101 -7.57 -12.79 39.14
CA PHE A 101 -6.52 -13.78 39.29
C PHE A 101 -5.17 -13.18 39.70
N SER A 102 -4.99 -11.86 39.70
CA SER A 102 -3.72 -11.23 40.09
C SER A 102 -3.23 -11.67 41.47
N LEU A 103 -4.12 -11.65 42.47
CA LEU A 103 -3.81 -12.07 43.83
C LEU A 103 -3.48 -13.57 43.91
N PHE A 104 -4.21 -14.39 43.16
CA PHE A 104 -3.99 -15.84 43.10
C PHE A 104 -2.67 -16.18 42.41
N CYS A 105 -2.37 -15.55 41.28
CA CYS A 105 -1.12 -15.70 40.53
C CYS A 105 0.08 -15.26 41.38
N ILE A 106 -0.01 -14.11 42.08
CA ILE A 106 1.07 -13.64 42.97
C ILE A 106 1.30 -14.65 44.10
N ASN A 107 0.25 -15.18 44.70
CA ASN A 107 0.38 -16.14 45.79
C ASN A 107 0.93 -17.50 45.32
N TRP A 108 0.56 -17.93 44.10
CA TRP A 108 1.10 -19.14 43.48
C TRP A 108 2.59 -18.97 43.11
N PHE A 109 2.98 -17.80 42.62
CA PHE A 109 4.38 -17.47 42.33
C PHE A 109 5.23 -17.36 43.61
N LYS A 110 4.67 -16.84 44.71
CA LYS A 110 5.35 -16.78 46.00
C LYS A 110 5.43 -18.14 46.70
N GLY A 111 4.39 -18.97 46.57
CA GLY A 111 4.27 -20.24 47.30
C GLY A 111 5.05 -21.40 46.70
N ASN A 112 5.42 -21.36 45.41
CA ASN A 112 6.05 -22.49 44.75
C ASN A 112 7.24 -22.07 43.87
N SER A 113 8.42 -22.06 44.50
CA SER A 113 9.72 -21.69 43.89
C SER A 113 10.02 -22.43 42.57
N THR A 114 9.61 -23.69 42.47
CA THR A 114 9.83 -24.53 41.27
C THR A 114 9.07 -24.01 40.05
N VAL A 115 7.86 -23.49 40.23
CA VAL A 115 7.05 -22.95 39.12
C VAL A 115 7.66 -21.66 38.59
N SER A 116 8.10 -20.77 39.48
CA SER A 116 8.77 -19.53 39.09
C SER A 116 10.08 -19.81 38.33
N MET A 117 10.88 -20.78 38.79
CA MET A 117 12.11 -21.18 38.10
C MET A 117 11.83 -21.79 36.72
N ALA A 118 10.82 -22.64 36.59
CA ALA A 118 10.43 -23.21 35.30
C ALA A 118 10.03 -22.11 34.29
N PHE A 119 9.28 -21.10 34.74
CA PHE A 119 8.91 -19.95 33.90
C PHE A 119 10.13 -19.15 33.45
N ILE A 120 11.07 -18.86 34.36
CA ILE A 120 12.30 -18.14 34.01
C ILE A 120 13.11 -18.93 32.98
N ILE A 121 13.22 -20.25 33.15
CA ILE A 121 13.91 -21.13 32.19
C ILE A 121 13.21 -21.11 30.83
N CYS A 122 11.88 -21.23 30.78
CA CYS A 122 11.13 -21.16 29.53
C CYS A 122 11.30 -19.82 28.80
N ILE A 123 11.26 -18.71 29.52
CA ILE A 123 11.50 -17.37 28.95
C ILE A 123 12.93 -17.26 28.42
N ALA A 124 13.92 -17.70 29.20
CA ALA A 124 15.32 -17.69 28.79
C ALA A 124 15.55 -18.54 27.53
N LEU A 125 14.98 -19.74 27.44
CA LEU A 125 15.05 -20.60 26.25
C LEU A 125 14.38 -19.95 25.04
N SER A 126 13.24 -19.29 25.22
CA SER A 126 12.52 -18.62 24.15
C SER A 126 13.33 -17.44 23.58
N ILE A 127 13.91 -16.62 24.46
CA ILE A 127 14.80 -15.52 24.06
C ILE A 127 16.02 -16.06 23.33
N LEU A 128 16.63 -17.12 23.86
CA LEU A 128 17.81 -17.75 23.25
C LEU A 128 17.50 -18.30 21.84
N MET A 129 16.36 -18.95 21.66
CA MET A 129 15.88 -19.42 20.35
C MET A 129 15.72 -18.27 19.35
N ILE A 130 15.13 -17.14 19.78
CA ILE A 130 14.97 -15.95 18.94
C ILE A 130 16.34 -15.37 18.56
N LEU A 131 17.27 -15.24 19.52
CA LEU A 131 18.62 -14.75 19.26
C LEU A 131 19.39 -15.65 18.29
N ILE A 132 19.33 -16.97 18.48
CA ILE A 132 19.99 -17.93 17.57
C ILE A 132 19.44 -17.75 16.16
N ASN A 133 18.12 -17.64 16.01
CA ASN A 133 17.50 -17.46 14.69
C ASN A 133 17.95 -16.14 14.04
N ASP A 134 18.01 -15.06 14.80
CA ASP A 134 18.46 -13.76 14.29
C ASP A 134 19.94 -13.79 13.86
N ILE A 135 20.81 -14.38 14.68
CA ILE A 135 22.23 -14.58 14.36
C ILE A 135 22.39 -15.44 13.11
N MET A 136 21.66 -16.56 13.00
CA MET A 136 21.71 -17.41 11.80
C MET A 136 21.26 -16.66 10.55
N LYS A 137 20.20 -15.86 10.64
CA LYS A 137 19.69 -15.05 9.54
C LYS A 137 20.70 -13.98 9.13
N SER A 138 21.32 -13.32 10.10
CA SER A 138 22.40 -12.34 9.88
C SER A 138 23.62 -13.00 9.20
N HIS A 139 24.04 -14.16 9.67
CA HIS A 139 25.16 -14.91 9.09
C HIS A 139 24.88 -15.33 7.64
N ARG A 140 23.67 -15.85 7.35
CA ARG A 140 23.26 -16.19 5.98
C ARG A 140 23.26 -14.98 5.05
N ARG A 141 22.85 -13.80 5.54
CA ARG A 141 22.91 -12.54 4.76
C ARG A 141 24.35 -12.16 4.43
N LYS A 142 25.25 -12.21 5.42
CA LYS A 142 26.69 -11.91 5.22
C LYS A 142 27.34 -12.87 4.22
N MET A 143 27.04 -14.18 4.31
CA MET A 143 27.55 -15.18 3.36
C MET A 143 27.01 -14.99 1.93
N LYS A 144 25.78 -14.49 1.77
CA LYS A 144 25.22 -14.14 0.46
C LYS A 144 25.85 -12.88 -0.14
N MET A 145 26.32 -11.93 0.68
CA MET A 145 27.04 -10.75 0.18
C MET A 145 28.49 -11.06 -0.21
N LEU A 146 29.07 -12.15 0.31
CA LEU A 146 30.45 -12.58 0.02
C LEU A 146 30.56 -13.53 -1.18
N LYS A 147 29.45 -14.14 -1.62
CA LYS A 147 29.35 -14.83 -2.91
C LYS A 147 28.66 -13.88 -3.88
N PHE A 148 29.44 -13.25 -4.76
CA PHE A 148 29.05 -12.29 -5.82
C PHE A 148 27.56 -12.22 -6.15
#